data_AF-A0A964XJ86-F1
#
_entry.id   AF-A0A964XJ86-F1
#
_cell.length_a   1.000
_cell.length_b   1.000
_cell.length_c   1.000
_cell.angle_alpha   90.00
_cell.angle_beta   90.00
_cell.angle_gamma   90.00
#
_symmetry.space_group_name_H-M   'P 1'
#
loop_
_entity.id
_entity.type
_entity.pdbx_description
1 polymer ?
#
loop_
_entity_poly.entity_id
_entity_poly.type
_entity_poly.pdbx_seq_one_letter_code
_entity_poly.pdbx_strand_id
1 'polypeptide(L)'
;MLRPGFLGALATWVADVYAAHPSALREAQSAFGFDELLQQGADPEGLSMLFSEWLVFDHATPPFTHHAGIEQFITENPLHLPERELKSYRDLSQSTRGIFEVVGIEHGRGVTLREFTEAADEHFVHDVHTSLSVKPGEIMWGRIAPVDGVWHLVGSTALTLAVGLGPQLRAEMRTWDQSELDARWAAHWRYGARAPRTHSAQANVTYKEAKAAFAAARARCGMQDMFTLSRFVAWVKNEEKYGKDLPLKALIYLIPET
;
A
#
# COMPACT_ATOMS: atom_id res chain seq x y z
N MET A 1 8.35 17.79 5.28
CA MET A 1 7.77 17.27 4.03
C MET A 1 8.87 16.50 3.31
N LEU A 2 8.68 15.21 3.13
CA LEU A 2 9.62 14.32 2.43
C LEU A 2 9.73 14.72 0.96
N ARG A 3 10.90 14.51 0.33
CA ARG A 3 11.04 14.75 -1.11
C ARG A 3 10.19 13.75 -1.90
N PRO A 4 9.62 14.15 -3.05
CA PRO A 4 9.05 13.21 -4.00
C PRO A 4 10.04 12.08 -4.32
N GLY A 5 9.58 10.83 -4.30
CA GLY A 5 10.42 9.65 -4.53
C GLY A 5 11.26 9.18 -3.34
N PHE A 6 11.06 9.71 -2.12
CA PHE A 6 11.80 9.30 -0.92
C PHE A 6 11.69 7.78 -0.63
N LEU A 7 10.47 7.24 -0.61
CA LEU A 7 10.26 5.79 -0.52
C LEU A 7 10.69 5.06 -1.79
N GLY A 8 10.55 5.72 -2.95
CA GLY A 8 10.99 5.20 -4.24
C GLY A 8 12.48 4.89 -4.28
N ALA A 9 13.33 5.78 -3.75
CA ALA A 9 14.78 5.59 -3.72
C ALA A 9 15.19 4.38 -2.86
N LEU A 10 14.56 4.21 -1.70
CA LEU A 10 14.74 3.03 -0.84
C LEU A 10 14.29 1.75 -1.56
N ALA A 11 13.09 1.77 -2.16
CA ALA A 11 12.54 0.61 -2.84
C ALA A 11 13.36 0.23 -4.09
N THR A 12 13.85 1.21 -4.85
CA THR A 12 14.79 0.99 -5.97
C THR A 12 16.09 0.37 -5.48
N TRP A 13 16.69 0.90 -4.42
CA TRP A 13 17.92 0.33 -3.87
C TRP A 13 17.73 -1.12 -3.39
N VAL A 14 16.64 -1.41 -2.68
CA VAL A 14 16.30 -2.78 -2.26
C VAL A 14 16.16 -3.70 -3.49
N ALA A 15 15.47 -3.23 -4.54
CA ALA A 15 15.29 -3.99 -5.77
C ALA A 15 16.63 -4.27 -6.48
N ASP A 16 17.52 -3.29 -6.55
CA ASP A 16 18.85 -3.43 -7.16
C ASP A 16 19.71 -4.46 -6.40
N VAL A 17 19.65 -4.47 -5.07
CA VAL A 17 20.35 -5.46 -4.25
C VAL A 17 19.80 -6.87 -4.52
N TYR A 18 18.47 -7.04 -4.59
CA TYR A 18 17.89 -8.35 -4.94
C TYR A 18 18.18 -8.78 -6.37
N ALA A 19 18.24 -7.84 -7.33
CA ALA A 19 18.61 -8.13 -8.71
C ALA A 19 20.05 -8.67 -8.81
N ALA A 20 20.97 -8.19 -7.96
CA ALA A 20 22.32 -8.71 -7.85
C ALA A 20 22.39 -10.08 -7.14
N HIS A 21 21.34 -10.48 -6.41
CA HIS A 21 21.28 -11.72 -5.61
C HIS A 21 20.05 -12.58 -5.99
N PRO A 22 20.01 -13.15 -7.21
CA PRO A 22 18.81 -13.83 -7.73
C PRO A 22 18.41 -15.09 -6.93
N SER A 23 19.33 -15.74 -6.21
CA SER A 23 18.98 -16.82 -5.29
C SER A 23 18.19 -16.32 -4.09
N ALA A 24 18.64 -15.22 -3.46
CA ALA A 24 17.94 -14.61 -2.33
C ALA A 24 16.57 -14.07 -2.73
N LEU A 25 16.43 -13.53 -3.95
CA LEU A 25 15.12 -13.11 -4.46
C LEU A 25 14.15 -14.29 -4.58
N ARG A 26 14.59 -15.44 -5.14
CA ARG A 26 13.75 -16.64 -5.23
C ARG A 26 13.37 -17.20 -3.86
N GLU A 27 14.29 -17.19 -2.91
CA GLU A 27 14.03 -17.59 -1.53
C GLU A 27 12.99 -16.68 -0.88
N ALA A 28 13.11 -15.36 -1.08
CA ALA A 28 12.14 -14.39 -0.59
C ALA A 28 10.75 -14.57 -1.24
N GLN A 29 10.68 -14.79 -2.56
CA GLN A 29 9.43 -15.09 -3.27
C GLN A 29 8.75 -16.35 -2.73
N SER A 30 9.54 -17.40 -2.48
CA SER A 30 9.05 -18.65 -1.88
C SER A 30 8.54 -18.44 -0.46
N ALA A 31 9.31 -17.74 0.39
CA ALA A 31 8.93 -17.44 1.77
C ALA A 31 7.69 -16.53 1.89
N PHE A 32 7.45 -15.69 0.89
CA PHE A 32 6.26 -14.87 0.75
C PHE A 32 5.04 -15.68 0.25
N GLY A 33 5.27 -16.78 -0.48
CA GLY A 33 4.21 -17.53 -1.18
C GLY A 33 3.78 -16.86 -2.49
N PHE A 34 4.67 -16.12 -3.15
CA PHE A 34 4.35 -15.29 -4.30
C PHE A 34 3.74 -16.09 -5.47
N ASP A 35 4.37 -17.19 -5.87
CA ASP A 35 3.89 -18.03 -6.97
C ASP A 35 2.56 -18.73 -6.64
N GLU A 36 2.37 -19.14 -5.39
CA GLU A 36 1.12 -19.74 -4.93
C GLU A 36 -0.03 -18.73 -5.03
N LEU A 37 0.17 -17.51 -4.56
CA LEU A 37 -0.84 -16.46 -4.61
C LEU A 37 -1.18 -16.08 -6.06
N LEU A 38 -0.19 -16.03 -6.97
CA LEU A 38 -0.45 -15.86 -8.40
C LEU A 38 -1.29 -16.99 -8.99
N GLN A 39 -0.99 -18.25 -8.64
CA GLN A 39 -1.79 -19.40 -9.08
C GLN A 39 -3.22 -19.36 -8.54
N GLN A 40 -3.43 -18.73 -7.38
CA GLN A 40 -4.75 -18.49 -6.78
C GLN A 40 -5.49 -17.29 -7.40
N GLY A 41 -4.89 -16.63 -8.39
CA GLY A 41 -5.51 -15.54 -9.15
C GLY A 41 -5.27 -14.16 -8.53
N ALA A 42 -4.22 -13.99 -7.72
CA ALA A 42 -3.81 -12.68 -7.24
C ALA A 42 -3.57 -11.73 -8.42
N ASP A 43 -3.99 -10.48 -8.24
CA ASP A 43 -3.61 -9.39 -9.15
C ASP A 43 -2.08 -9.19 -9.07
N PRO A 44 -1.33 -9.33 -10.18
CA PRO A 44 0.12 -9.26 -10.16
C PRO A 44 0.66 -7.92 -9.65
N GLU A 45 -0.03 -6.82 -9.92
CA GLU A 45 0.42 -5.48 -9.52
C GLU A 45 0.31 -5.29 -8.01
N GLY A 46 -0.88 -5.51 -7.43
CA GLY A 46 -1.11 -5.42 -5.99
C GLY A 46 -0.30 -6.45 -5.19
N LEU A 47 -0.07 -7.65 -5.74
CA LEU A 47 0.81 -8.64 -5.11
C LEU A 47 2.28 -8.18 -5.10
N SER A 48 2.75 -7.60 -6.21
CA SER A 48 4.13 -7.06 -6.30
C SER A 48 4.36 -5.89 -5.35
N MET A 49 3.34 -5.06 -5.15
CA MET A 49 3.36 -3.98 -4.18
C MET A 49 3.53 -4.49 -2.73
N LEU A 50 2.70 -5.45 -2.30
CA LEU A 50 2.80 -6.05 -0.97
C LEU A 50 4.12 -6.81 -0.79
N PHE A 51 4.59 -7.51 -1.81
CA PHE A 51 5.89 -8.17 -1.77
C PHE A 51 7.03 -7.16 -1.61
N SER A 52 7.03 -6.08 -2.37
CA SER A 52 8.05 -5.02 -2.26
C SER A 52 8.04 -4.36 -0.88
N GLU A 53 6.86 -4.11 -0.33
CA GLU A 53 6.72 -3.59 1.03
C GLU A 53 7.31 -4.55 2.07
N TRP A 54 7.02 -5.85 1.94
CA TRP A 54 7.58 -6.88 2.81
C TRP A 54 9.12 -6.92 2.75
N LEU A 55 9.71 -6.85 1.55
CA LEU A 55 11.17 -6.81 1.39
C LEU A 55 11.80 -5.58 2.04
N VAL A 56 11.13 -4.42 1.97
CA VAL A 56 11.65 -3.17 2.54
C VAL A 56 11.57 -3.17 4.06
N PHE A 57 10.43 -3.57 4.63
CA PHE A 57 10.15 -3.33 6.05
C PHE A 57 10.23 -4.56 6.96
N ASP A 58 10.07 -5.76 6.41
CA ASP A 58 9.75 -6.93 7.24
C ASP A 58 10.71 -8.11 7.02
N HIS A 59 11.26 -8.28 5.82
CA HIS A 59 12.05 -9.46 5.47
C HIS A 59 13.54 -9.27 5.76
N ALA A 60 14.01 -9.91 6.83
CA ALA A 60 15.42 -10.09 7.11
C ALA A 60 16.06 -11.10 6.14
N THR A 61 17.10 -10.67 5.42
CA THR A 61 17.72 -11.50 4.38
C THR A 61 19.26 -11.44 4.38
N PRO A 62 19.98 -12.49 3.95
CA PRO A 62 21.45 -12.47 3.91
C PRO A 62 22.08 -11.33 3.10
N PRO A 63 21.55 -10.91 1.93
CA PRO A 63 22.06 -9.73 1.22
C PRO A 63 22.02 -8.43 2.04
N PHE A 64 21.20 -8.36 3.08
CA PHE A 64 21.10 -7.25 4.01
C PHE A 64 21.70 -7.60 5.39
N THR A 65 22.64 -8.53 5.46
CA THR A 65 23.26 -8.94 6.74
C THR A 65 22.22 -9.38 7.79
N HIS A 66 21.14 -10.03 7.33
CA HIS A 66 20.00 -10.42 8.16
C HIS A 66 19.18 -9.26 8.75
N HIS A 67 19.22 -8.09 8.12
CA HIS A 67 18.34 -6.95 8.39
C HIS A 67 17.23 -6.81 7.34
N ALA A 68 16.19 -6.06 7.67
CA ALA A 68 15.23 -5.59 6.66
C ALA A 68 15.88 -4.56 5.73
N GLY A 69 15.34 -4.39 4.52
CA GLY A 69 15.91 -3.46 3.54
C GLY A 69 16.09 -2.03 4.06
N ILE A 70 15.11 -1.51 4.81
CA ILE A 70 15.19 -0.17 5.40
C ILE A 70 16.30 -0.04 6.46
N GLU A 71 16.49 -1.06 7.29
CA GLU A 71 17.51 -1.07 8.33
C GLU A 71 18.93 -1.06 7.73
N GLN A 72 19.13 -1.88 6.69
CA GLN A 72 20.39 -1.91 5.97
C GLN A 72 20.64 -0.61 5.21
N PHE A 73 19.61 -0.04 4.57
CA PHE A 73 19.71 1.24 3.87
C PHE A 73 20.14 2.39 4.81
N ILE A 74 19.57 2.45 6.02
CA ILE A 74 19.95 3.42 7.05
C ILE A 74 21.41 3.23 7.46
N THR A 75 21.82 1.98 7.65
CA THR A 75 23.17 1.64 8.15
C THR A 75 24.25 1.95 7.12
N GLU A 76 24.04 1.57 5.87
CA GLU A 76 25.00 1.80 4.79
C GLU A 76 24.97 3.23 4.27
N ASN A 77 23.81 3.91 4.36
CA ASN A 77 23.55 5.20 3.74
C ASN A 77 24.08 5.26 2.29
N PRO A 78 23.59 4.38 1.40
CA PRO A 78 24.18 4.16 0.07
C PRO A 78 24.11 5.39 -0.83
N LEU A 79 23.21 6.33 -0.54
CA LEU A 79 23.05 7.60 -1.26
C LEU A 79 23.77 8.78 -0.59
N HIS A 80 24.56 8.53 0.46
CA HIS A 80 25.27 9.56 1.23
C HIS A 80 24.36 10.71 1.67
N LEU A 81 23.15 10.36 2.09
CA LEU A 81 22.15 11.34 2.49
C LEU A 81 22.60 12.12 3.72
N PRO A 82 22.24 13.40 3.81
CA PRO A 82 22.46 14.16 5.03
C PRO A 82 21.65 13.58 6.18
N GLU A 83 22.13 13.77 7.40
CA GLU A 83 21.52 13.24 8.63
C GLU A 83 20.02 13.59 8.77
N ARG A 84 19.62 14.77 8.29
CA ARG A 84 18.22 15.19 8.24
C ARG A 84 17.34 14.26 7.39
N GLU A 85 17.82 13.81 6.24
CA GLU A 85 17.07 12.91 5.35
C GLU A 85 17.14 11.47 5.87
N LEU A 86 18.30 11.04 6.40
CA LEU A 86 18.47 9.76 7.09
C LEU A 86 17.51 9.60 8.27
N LYS A 87 17.30 10.66 9.06
CA LYS A 87 16.35 10.66 10.17
C LYS A 87 14.96 10.23 9.72
N SER A 88 14.48 10.71 8.58
CA SER A 88 13.17 10.31 8.07
C SER A 88 13.08 8.82 7.76
N TYR A 89 14.17 8.18 7.29
CA TYR A 89 14.19 6.72 7.13
C TYR A 89 14.18 5.99 8.48
N ARG A 90 14.83 6.54 9.51
CA ARG A 90 14.76 5.99 10.88
C ARG A 90 13.34 6.12 11.46
N ASP A 91 12.67 7.23 11.21
CA ASP A 91 11.27 7.41 11.60
C ASP A 91 10.38 6.36 10.88
N LEU A 92 10.63 6.09 9.60
CA LEU A 92 9.95 5.04 8.83
C LEU A 92 10.24 3.62 9.35
N SER A 93 11.46 3.32 9.78
CA SER A 93 11.80 2.00 10.33
C SER A 93 11.14 1.74 11.69
N GLN A 94 10.71 2.80 12.37
CA GLN A 94 9.92 2.75 13.63
C GLN A 94 8.41 2.68 13.37
N SER A 95 8.01 2.26 12.18
CA SER A 95 6.60 2.18 11.81
C SER A 95 5.83 1.12 12.58
N THR A 96 4.57 1.44 12.89
CA THR A 96 3.59 0.51 13.44
C THR A 96 2.79 -0.07 12.29
N ARG A 97 2.83 -1.40 12.13
CA ARG A 97 1.95 -2.15 11.22
C ARG A 97 0.81 -2.77 12.01
N GLY A 98 -0.36 -2.91 11.38
CA GLY A 98 -1.47 -3.59 12.02
C GLY A 98 -2.81 -3.29 11.41
N ILE A 99 -3.85 -3.61 12.18
CA ILE A 99 -5.23 -3.32 11.84
C ILE A 99 -5.68 -2.08 12.62
N PHE A 100 -6.39 -1.20 11.92
CA PHE A 100 -6.86 0.06 12.44
C PHE A 100 -8.36 0.24 12.19
N GLU A 101 -9.05 0.85 13.15
CA GLU A 101 -10.39 1.39 12.95
C GLU A 101 -10.31 2.87 12.60
N VAL A 102 -11.04 3.28 11.57
CA VAL A 102 -11.22 4.70 11.25
C VAL A 102 -12.21 5.28 12.25
N VAL A 103 -11.76 6.16 13.14
CA VAL A 103 -12.60 6.72 14.22
C VAL A 103 -12.99 8.18 13.96
N GLY A 104 -12.19 8.88 13.15
CA GLY A 104 -12.43 10.27 12.77
C GLY A 104 -11.89 10.55 11.37
N ILE A 105 -12.50 11.50 10.67
CA ILE A 105 -12.05 11.93 9.34
C ILE A 105 -12.02 13.45 9.30
N GLU A 106 -10.88 13.99 8.87
CA GLU A 106 -10.74 15.38 8.48
C GLU A 106 -10.51 15.45 6.97
N HIS A 107 -11.59 15.65 6.22
CA HIS A 107 -11.55 15.61 4.76
C HIS A 107 -10.51 16.58 4.17
N GLY A 108 -9.67 16.06 3.27
CA GLY A 108 -8.59 16.83 2.66
C GLY A 108 -7.35 17.00 3.54
N ARG A 109 -7.32 16.37 4.72
CA ARG A 109 -6.16 16.40 5.63
C ARG A 109 -5.70 15.00 6.04
N GLY A 110 -6.59 14.19 6.59
CA GLY A 110 -6.22 12.92 7.21
C GLY A 110 -7.36 12.22 7.93
N VAL A 111 -7.00 11.14 8.63
CA VAL A 111 -7.92 10.27 9.36
C VAL A 111 -7.35 9.96 10.73
N THR A 112 -8.22 9.88 11.75
CA THR A 112 -7.83 9.32 13.05
C THR A 112 -8.01 7.82 12.98
N LEU A 113 -6.91 7.10 13.19
CA LEU A 113 -6.86 5.64 13.21
C LEU A 113 -6.68 5.17 14.65
N ARG A 114 -7.50 4.21 15.07
CA ARG A 114 -7.35 3.52 16.35
C ARG A 114 -6.81 2.13 16.13
N GLU A 115 -5.72 1.79 16.80
CA GLU A 115 -5.16 0.45 16.74
C GLU A 115 -6.16 -0.59 17.25
N PHE A 116 -6.24 -1.73 16.57
CA PHE A 116 -7.07 -2.86 16.97
C PHE A 116 -6.37 -3.72 18.03
N THR A 117 -5.93 -3.08 19.11
CA THR A 117 -5.22 -3.69 20.25
C THR A 117 -5.99 -3.46 21.56
N GLU A 118 -5.53 -4.06 22.67
CA GLU A 118 -6.09 -3.77 24.00
C GLU A 118 -5.84 -2.33 24.45
N ALA A 119 -4.67 -1.77 24.13
CA ALA A 119 -4.31 -0.39 24.45
C ALA A 119 -5.17 0.62 23.68
N ALA A 120 -5.57 0.26 22.45
CA ALA A 120 -6.47 1.03 21.60
C ALA A 120 -5.98 2.47 21.36
N ASP A 121 -4.67 2.63 21.16
CA ASP A 121 -4.04 3.92 20.88
C ASP A 121 -4.61 4.56 19.61
N GLU A 122 -4.76 5.88 19.64
CA GLU A 122 -5.30 6.66 18.52
C GLU A 122 -4.23 7.59 17.93
N HIS A 123 -4.13 7.59 16.60
CA HIS A 123 -3.17 8.38 15.84
C HIS A 123 -3.89 9.20 14.77
N PHE A 124 -3.62 10.51 14.71
CA PHE A 124 -4.07 11.32 13.58
C PHE A 124 -3.09 11.18 12.42
N VAL A 125 -3.52 10.48 11.38
CA VAL A 125 -2.69 10.11 10.23
C VAL A 125 -2.97 11.03 9.06
N HIS A 126 -1.94 11.74 8.61
CA HIS A 126 -2.00 12.64 7.46
C HIS A 126 -1.96 11.87 6.15
N ASP A 127 -3.15 11.62 5.61
CA ASP A 127 -3.35 11.00 4.30
C ASP A 127 -4.63 11.56 3.64
N VAL A 128 -4.44 12.35 2.60
CA VAL A 128 -5.53 12.97 1.85
C VAL A 128 -6.36 11.92 1.11
N HIS A 129 -5.73 10.91 0.50
CA HIS A 129 -6.42 9.91 -0.29
C HIS A 129 -7.36 9.07 0.59
N THR A 130 -6.85 8.60 1.73
CA THR A 130 -7.61 7.87 2.73
C THR A 130 -8.75 8.74 3.26
N SER A 131 -8.50 10.01 3.60
CA SER A 131 -9.55 10.94 4.10
C SER A 131 -10.73 11.17 3.14
N LEU A 132 -10.58 10.82 1.86
CA LEU A 132 -11.60 10.97 0.83
C LEU A 132 -12.30 9.65 0.47
N SER A 133 -11.74 8.51 0.87
CA SER A 133 -12.19 7.17 0.45
C SER A 133 -12.83 6.34 1.55
N VAL A 134 -12.45 6.56 2.82
CA VAL A 134 -12.94 5.77 3.96
C VAL A 134 -14.11 6.41 4.69
N LYS A 135 -14.75 5.64 5.57
CA LYS A 135 -15.82 6.10 6.47
C LYS A 135 -15.52 5.74 7.94
N PRO A 136 -16.04 6.51 8.91
CA PRO A 136 -15.93 6.14 10.31
C PRO A 136 -16.51 4.74 10.57
N GLY A 137 -15.81 3.93 11.36
CA GLY A 137 -16.12 2.54 11.67
C GLY A 137 -15.61 1.51 10.67
N GLU A 138 -15.05 1.94 9.52
CA GLU A 138 -14.33 1.04 8.61
C GLU A 138 -13.03 0.55 9.25
N ILE A 139 -12.64 -0.65 8.85
CA ILE A 139 -11.43 -1.31 9.33
C ILE A 139 -10.44 -1.33 8.19
N MET A 140 -9.17 -1.05 8.49
CA MET A 140 -8.11 -1.09 7.49
C MET A 140 -6.89 -1.79 8.04
N TRP A 141 -6.22 -2.58 7.20
CA TRP A 141 -4.84 -2.97 7.45
C TRP A 141 -3.90 -1.96 6.79
N GLY A 142 -2.81 -1.63 7.45
CA GLY A 142 -1.76 -0.81 6.88
C GLY A 142 -0.58 -0.61 7.83
N ARG A 143 0.23 0.39 7.53
CA ARG A 143 1.38 0.77 8.33
C ARG A 143 1.42 2.28 8.49
N ILE A 144 1.72 2.73 9.72
CA ILE A 144 1.84 4.15 10.06
C ILE A 144 3.22 4.46 10.62
N ALA A 145 3.76 5.63 10.33
CA ALA A 145 5.07 6.06 10.86
C ALA A 145 5.06 7.54 11.28
N PRO A 146 5.75 7.90 12.37
CA PRO A 146 5.80 9.27 12.89
C PRO A 146 6.95 10.07 12.25
N VAL A 147 6.87 10.34 10.94
CA VAL A 147 7.92 11.07 10.21
C VAL A 147 7.93 12.54 10.62
N ASP A 148 9.05 12.98 11.21
CA ASP A 148 9.19 14.33 11.77
C ASP A 148 8.05 14.74 12.71
N GLY A 149 7.57 13.77 13.51
CA GLY A 149 6.49 13.99 14.48
C GLY A 149 5.09 14.06 13.89
N VAL A 150 4.94 13.76 12.58
CA VAL A 150 3.66 13.66 11.90
C VAL A 150 3.41 12.21 11.51
N TRP A 151 2.27 11.66 11.91
CA TRP A 151 1.90 10.30 11.51
C TRP A 151 1.45 10.26 10.06
N HIS A 152 2.00 9.34 9.30
CA HIS A 152 1.65 9.10 7.90
C HIS A 152 1.32 7.62 7.69
N LEU A 153 0.38 7.33 6.79
CA LEU A 153 0.29 6.01 6.19
C LEU A 153 1.52 5.82 5.30
N VAL A 154 2.20 4.69 5.48
CA VAL A 154 3.43 4.36 4.77
C VAL A 154 3.32 2.95 4.21
N GLY A 155 4.07 2.68 3.15
CA GLY A 155 3.95 1.42 2.42
C GLY A 155 3.12 1.57 1.15
N SER A 156 2.85 0.43 0.54
CA SER A 156 2.30 0.31 -0.80
C SER A 156 0.78 0.26 -0.80
N THR A 157 0.17 -0.35 0.22
CA THR A 157 -1.25 -0.67 0.18
C THR A 157 -1.91 -0.53 1.55
N ALA A 158 -2.98 0.24 1.64
CA ALA A 158 -3.96 0.10 2.70
C ALA A 158 -5.07 -0.85 2.24
N LEU A 159 -5.39 -1.87 3.04
CA LEU A 159 -6.49 -2.79 2.75
C LEU A 159 -7.70 -2.43 3.59
N THR A 160 -8.69 -1.80 2.98
CA THR A 160 -9.94 -1.46 3.67
C THR A 160 -10.93 -2.62 3.60
N LEU A 161 -11.47 -2.98 4.76
CA LEU A 161 -12.59 -3.87 4.92
C LEU A 161 -13.90 -3.10 4.81
N ALA A 162 -14.58 -3.26 3.67
CA ALA A 162 -15.91 -2.69 3.44
C ALA A 162 -17.05 -3.42 4.20
N VAL A 163 -16.71 -4.34 5.11
CA VAL A 163 -17.67 -5.09 5.93
C VAL A 163 -17.53 -4.72 7.39
N GLY A 164 -18.66 -4.40 8.02
CA GLY A 164 -18.72 -4.21 9.47
C GLY A 164 -18.37 -5.51 10.20
N LEU A 165 -17.31 -5.50 11.00
CA LEU A 165 -16.97 -6.63 11.85
C LEU A 165 -17.99 -6.76 12.99
N GLY A 166 -18.53 -7.97 13.17
CA GLY A 166 -19.39 -8.30 14.31
C GLY A 166 -18.62 -8.27 15.65
N PRO A 167 -19.31 -8.10 16.80
CA PRO A 167 -18.65 -7.91 18.10
C PRO A 167 -17.67 -9.02 18.49
N GLN A 168 -17.97 -10.27 18.15
CA GLN A 168 -17.13 -11.43 18.46
C GLN A 168 -15.81 -11.40 17.68
N LEU A 169 -15.88 -11.19 16.36
CA LEU A 169 -14.70 -11.07 15.51
C LEU A 169 -13.87 -9.84 15.90
N ARG A 170 -14.51 -8.74 16.30
CA ARG A 170 -13.79 -7.58 16.84
C ARG A 170 -13.03 -7.90 18.13
N ALA A 171 -13.62 -8.68 19.04
CA ALA A 171 -12.95 -9.08 20.27
C ALA A 171 -11.76 -10.02 19.98
N GLU A 172 -11.92 -10.95 19.04
CA GLU A 172 -10.86 -11.86 18.61
C GLU A 172 -9.68 -11.12 17.95
N MET A 173 -9.96 -10.20 17.03
CA MET A 173 -8.91 -9.45 16.34
C MET A 173 -8.06 -8.58 17.29
N ARG A 174 -8.61 -8.17 18.45
CA ARG A 174 -7.85 -7.44 19.48
C ARG A 174 -6.78 -8.27 20.18
N THR A 175 -6.89 -9.59 20.13
CA THR A 175 -5.91 -10.51 20.72
C THR A 175 -4.86 -10.96 19.71
N TRP A 176 -4.93 -10.49 18.45
CA TRP A 176 -3.95 -10.87 17.43
C TRP A 176 -2.63 -10.14 17.67
N ASP A 177 -1.54 -10.87 17.53
CA ASP A 177 -0.20 -10.29 17.55
C ASP A 177 -0.02 -9.44 16.29
N GLN A 178 0.00 -8.11 16.46
CA GLN A 178 0.15 -7.17 15.36
C GLN A 178 1.50 -7.33 14.65
N SER A 179 2.51 -7.90 15.33
CA SER A 179 3.81 -8.18 14.72
C SER A 179 3.73 -9.24 13.62
N GLU A 180 2.72 -10.12 13.64
CA GLU A 180 2.50 -11.12 12.58
C GLU A 180 1.69 -10.57 11.39
N LEU A 181 1.10 -9.37 11.52
CA LEU A 181 0.26 -8.75 10.51
C LEU A 181 1.10 -7.92 9.51
N ASP A 182 2.10 -8.55 8.91
CA ASP A 182 2.97 -7.97 7.89
C ASP A 182 2.34 -7.96 6.49
N ALA A 183 3.06 -7.42 5.50
CA ALA A 183 2.55 -7.34 4.13
C ALA A 183 2.36 -8.73 3.48
N ARG A 184 3.07 -9.76 3.97
CA ARG A 184 2.83 -11.15 3.59
C ARG A 184 1.50 -11.64 4.13
N TRP A 185 1.21 -11.41 5.42
CA TRP A 185 -0.10 -11.72 5.99
C TRP A 185 -1.22 -11.04 5.21
N ALA A 186 -1.06 -9.75 4.89
CA ALA A 186 -2.01 -8.97 4.10
C ALA A 186 -2.25 -9.58 2.70
N ALA A 187 -1.20 -10.06 2.03
CA ALA A 187 -1.30 -10.70 0.72
C ALA A 187 -2.07 -12.04 0.80
N HIS A 188 -1.77 -12.87 1.79
CA HIS A 188 -2.48 -14.14 2.02
C HIS A 188 -3.94 -13.91 2.43
N TRP A 189 -4.20 -12.86 3.18
CA TRP A 189 -5.55 -12.49 3.57
C TRP A 189 -6.37 -11.95 2.39
N ARG A 190 -5.74 -11.16 1.50
CA ARG A 190 -6.40 -10.59 0.30
C ARG A 190 -6.58 -11.59 -0.83
N TYR A 191 -5.59 -12.44 -1.07
CA TYR A 191 -5.53 -13.29 -2.28
C TYR A 191 -5.51 -14.80 -2.00
N GLY A 192 -5.32 -15.21 -0.75
CA GLY A 192 -5.21 -16.62 -0.39
C GLY A 192 -6.50 -17.42 -0.59
N ALA A 193 -6.41 -18.75 -0.55
CA ALA A 193 -7.56 -19.66 -0.71
C ALA A 193 -8.71 -19.44 0.30
N ARG A 194 -8.41 -18.78 1.43
CA ARG A 194 -9.38 -18.37 2.47
C ARG A 194 -9.70 -16.87 2.47
N ALA A 195 -9.18 -16.11 1.49
CA ALA A 195 -9.54 -14.72 1.34
C ALA A 195 -11.06 -14.60 1.35
N PRO A 196 -11.64 -13.65 2.10
CA PRO A 196 -13.03 -13.32 1.90
C PRO A 196 -13.17 -13.10 0.41
N ARG A 197 -13.95 -13.94 -0.27
CA ARG A 197 -14.39 -13.61 -1.62
C ARG A 197 -15.28 -12.39 -1.42
N THR A 198 -14.67 -11.22 -1.33
CA THR A 198 -15.25 -10.01 -1.83
C THR A 198 -15.39 -10.30 -3.32
N HIS A 199 -16.47 -11.00 -3.65
CA HIS A 199 -17.29 -10.53 -4.72
C HIS A 199 -17.54 -9.06 -4.37
N SER A 200 -16.63 -8.18 -4.81
CA SER A 200 -17.17 -7.03 -5.50
C SER A 200 -17.98 -7.68 -6.61
N ALA A 201 -19.26 -7.91 -6.34
CA ALA A 201 -20.23 -7.54 -7.33
C ALA A 201 -19.99 -6.04 -7.55
N GLN A 202 -18.93 -5.69 -8.27
CA GLN A 202 -19.10 -4.71 -9.31
C GLN A 202 -20.24 -5.33 -10.10
N ALA A 203 -21.46 -4.86 -9.80
CA ALA A 203 -22.56 -5.02 -10.74
C ALA A 203 -21.93 -4.73 -12.09
N ASN A 204 -22.06 -5.64 -13.05
CA ASN A 204 -21.54 -5.42 -14.40
C ASN A 204 -22.22 -4.16 -14.92
N VAL A 205 -21.65 -3.00 -14.62
CA VAL A 205 -22.14 -1.70 -15.02
C VAL A 205 -21.94 -1.75 -16.51
N THR A 206 -23.04 -1.84 -17.24
CA THR A 206 -22.98 -1.90 -18.69
C THR A 206 -22.20 -0.70 -19.18
N TYR A 207 -21.52 -0.80 -20.33
CA TYR A 207 -20.79 0.33 -20.91
C TYR A 207 -21.65 1.60 -21.00
N LYS A 208 -22.97 1.42 -21.21
CA LYS A 208 -23.97 2.49 -21.22
C LYS A 208 -24.13 3.17 -19.85
N GLU A 209 -24.22 2.40 -18.77
CA GLU A 209 -24.35 2.90 -17.41
C GLU A 209 -23.05 3.55 -16.92
N ALA A 210 -21.89 2.96 -17.26
CA ALA A 210 -20.58 3.52 -16.91
C ALA A 210 -20.36 4.87 -17.61
N LYS A 211 -20.76 4.95 -18.89
CA LYS A 211 -20.74 6.20 -19.67
C LYS A 211 -21.65 7.27 -19.09
N ALA A 212 -22.85 6.90 -18.62
CA ALA A 212 -23.79 7.82 -18.01
C ALA A 212 -23.28 8.34 -16.65
N ALA A 213 -22.74 7.44 -15.82
CA ALA A 213 -22.14 7.78 -14.53
C ALA A 213 -20.93 8.72 -14.68
N PHE A 214 -20.05 8.44 -15.65
CA PHE A 214 -18.91 9.29 -15.96
C PHE A 214 -19.33 10.69 -16.44
N ALA A 215 -20.37 10.79 -17.27
CA ALA A 215 -20.91 12.07 -17.71
C ALA A 215 -21.53 12.87 -16.53
N ALA A 216 -22.27 12.20 -15.65
CA ALA A 216 -22.88 12.82 -14.47
C ALA A 216 -21.82 13.31 -13.47
N ALA A 217 -20.77 12.51 -13.22
CA ALA A 217 -19.67 12.90 -12.33
C ALA A 217 -18.92 14.13 -12.86
N ARG A 218 -18.63 14.17 -14.18
CA ARG A 218 -18.00 15.33 -14.82
C ARG A 218 -18.82 16.61 -14.71
N ALA A 219 -20.13 16.52 -14.93
CA ALA A 219 -21.03 17.65 -14.79
C ALA A 219 -21.09 18.16 -13.35
N ARG A 220 -21.13 17.24 -12.37
CA ARG A 220 -21.15 17.59 -10.93
C ARG A 220 -19.87 18.32 -10.50
N CYS A 221 -18.74 17.98 -11.09
CA CYS A 221 -17.44 18.57 -10.77
C CYS A 221 -17.06 19.76 -11.67
N GLY A 222 -17.94 20.21 -12.57
CA GLY A 222 -17.65 21.34 -13.47
C GLY A 222 -16.60 21.06 -14.55
N MET A 223 -16.29 19.78 -14.82
CA MET A 223 -15.22 19.34 -15.74
C MET A 223 -15.75 18.91 -17.12
N GLN A 224 -17.01 19.22 -17.44
CA GLN A 224 -17.65 18.84 -18.70
C GLN A 224 -16.93 19.42 -19.93
N ASP A 225 -16.25 20.55 -19.81
CA ASP A 225 -15.61 21.21 -20.97
C ASP A 225 -14.10 20.92 -21.08
N MET A 226 -13.48 20.35 -20.03
CA MET A 226 -12.04 20.11 -19.98
C MET A 226 -11.61 18.74 -20.52
N PHE A 227 -12.43 17.71 -20.30
CA PHE A 227 -11.97 16.32 -20.45
C PHE A 227 -13.05 15.41 -21.04
N THR A 228 -12.96 15.00 -22.31
CA THR A 228 -13.99 14.17 -22.95
C THR A 228 -13.77 12.67 -22.74
N LEU A 229 -14.84 11.87 -22.78
CA LEU A 229 -14.73 10.39 -22.75
C LEU A 229 -13.88 9.86 -23.92
N SER A 230 -13.93 10.52 -25.08
CA SER A 230 -13.09 10.17 -26.22
C SER A 230 -11.60 10.42 -25.94
N ARG A 231 -11.25 11.51 -25.23
CA ARG A 231 -9.88 11.78 -24.78
C ARG A 231 -9.43 10.76 -23.74
N PHE A 232 -10.29 10.41 -22.78
CA PHE A 232 -10.01 9.37 -21.79
C PHE A 232 -9.73 8.00 -22.45
N VAL A 233 -10.61 7.56 -23.35
CA VAL A 233 -10.42 6.29 -24.08
C VAL A 233 -9.19 6.32 -24.98
N ALA A 234 -8.88 7.45 -25.61
CA ALA A 234 -7.65 7.61 -26.38
C ALA A 234 -6.39 7.57 -25.50
N TRP A 235 -6.47 8.04 -24.27
CA TRP A 235 -5.37 8.01 -23.31
C TRP A 235 -5.10 6.57 -22.83
N VAL A 236 -6.15 5.85 -22.40
CA VAL A 236 -6.07 4.42 -22.02
C VAL A 236 -5.56 3.55 -23.18
N LYS A 237 -6.05 3.79 -24.41
CA LYS A 237 -5.55 3.07 -25.60
C LYS A 237 -4.11 3.42 -25.97
N ASN A 238 -3.65 4.63 -25.64
CA ASN A 238 -2.25 4.99 -25.83
C ASN A 238 -1.36 4.29 -24.80
N GLU A 239 -1.81 4.09 -23.56
CA GLU A 239 -1.09 3.25 -22.58
C GLU A 239 -0.93 1.80 -23.07
N GLU A 240 -1.96 1.21 -23.68
CA GLU A 240 -1.84 -0.13 -24.29
C GLU A 240 -0.88 -0.17 -25.50
N LYS A 241 -0.63 0.97 -26.14
CA LYS A 241 0.19 1.11 -27.35
C LYS A 241 1.69 1.25 -27.05
N TYR A 242 2.07 1.67 -25.85
CA TYR A 242 3.46 1.65 -25.40
C TYR A 242 3.75 0.27 -24.79
N GLY A 243 4.67 -0.47 -25.44
CA GLY A 243 4.84 -1.92 -25.28
C GLY A 243 4.91 -2.43 -23.83
N LYS A 244 4.26 -3.58 -23.62
CA LYS A 244 4.25 -4.43 -22.41
C LYS A 244 5.59 -5.13 -22.14
N ASP A 245 6.71 -4.53 -22.53
CA ASP A 245 8.02 -4.94 -22.05
C ASP A 245 8.18 -4.33 -20.66
N LEU A 246 7.81 -5.11 -19.64
CA LEU A 246 7.97 -4.82 -18.21
C LEU A 246 9.21 -3.96 -17.95
N PRO A 247 9.08 -2.64 -17.75
CA PRO A 247 10.10 -1.92 -17.03
C PRO A 247 9.78 -2.15 -15.55
N LEU A 248 10.75 -1.93 -14.67
CA LEU A 248 10.59 -1.81 -13.22
C LEU A 248 9.60 -0.68 -12.78
N LYS A 249 8.43 -0.55 -13.43
CA LYS A 249 7.44 0.50 -13.18
C LYS A 249 6.51 0.19 -12.02
N ALA A 250 6.44 -1.05 -11.55
CA ALA A 250 5.71 -1.38 -10.32
C ALA A 250 6.25 -0.61 -9.10
N LEU A 251 7.52 -0.18 -9.13
CA LEU A 251 8.14 0.67 -8.10
C LEU A 251 7.81 2.17 -8.26
N ILE A 252 7.37 2.60 -9.44
CA ILE A 252 7.04 4.01 -9.74
C ILE A 252 5.68 4.38 -9.14
N TYR A 253 4.80 3.40 -8.88
CA TYR A 253 3.50 3.65 -8.23
C TYR A 253 3.57 3.85 -6.71
N LEU A 254 4.77 3.77 -6.10
CA LEU A 254 5.05 4.27 -4.75
C LEU A 254 5.34 5.78 -4.73
N ILE A 255 5.28 6.44 -5.90
CA ILE A 255 5.43 7.88 -6.03
C ILE A 255 4.02 8.49 -6.00
N PRO A 256 3.70 9.38 -5.05
CA PRO A 256 2.51 10.20 -5.17
C PRO A 256 2.68 11.06 -6.44
N GLU A 257 1.84 10.87 -7.45
CA GLU A 257 1.73 11.86 -8.51
C GLU A 257 1.09 13.14 -7.95
N THR A 258 1.64 14.26 -8.39
CA THR A 258 1.39 15.66 -7.99
C THR A 258 -0.06 16.03 -7.71
#